data_AF-A0A958M6U6-F1
#
_entry.id   AF-A0A958M6U6-F1
#
_cell.length_a   1.000
_cell.length_b   1.000
_cell.length_c   1.000
_cell.angle_alpha   90.00
_cell.angle_beta   90.00
_cell.angle_gamma   90.00
#
_symmetry.space_group_name_H-M   'P 1'
#
loop_
_entity.id
_entity.type
_entity.pdbx_description
1 polymer ?
#
loop_
_entity_poly.entity_id
_entity_poly.type
_entity_poly.pdbx_seq_one_letter_code
_entity_poly.pdbx_strand_id
1 'polypeptide(L)'
;VISASHFKTIKETYPEAPSYPVPGQPGQIKVPAGWLIEQSGFKGKRIGDAGVHEKQALVLVNYGNARGDEILELARAIQAGIKNNFDIALETEVNII
;
A
#
# COMPACT_ATOMS: atom_id res chain seq x y z
N VAL A 1 -1.50 9.38 5.06
CA VAL A 1 -0.63 10.50 5.51
C VAL A 1 -0.28 10.24 6.96
N ILE A 2 0.94 10.52 7.40
CA ILE A 2 1.43 10.23 8.76
C ILE A 2 2.22 11.42 9.31
N SER A 3 2.46 11.46 10.63
CA SER A 3 3.29 12.49 11.23
C SER A 3 4.77 12.35 10.82
N ALA A 4 5.50 13.46 10.85
CA ALA A 4 6.94 13.47 10.61
C ALA A 4 7.71 12.60 11.62
N SER A 5 7.23 12.49 12.86
CA SER A 5 7.84 11.62 13.89
C SER A 5 7.66 10.14 13.55
N HIS A 6 6.47 9.72 13.10
CA HIS A 6 6.24 8.35 12.63
C HIS A 6 7.04 8.06 11.37
N PHE A 7 7.12 8.99 10.43
CA PHE A 7 7.95 8.78 9.24
C PHE A 7 9.44 8.59 9.57
N LYS A 8 9.93 9.24 10.64
CA LYS A 8 11.31 9.04 11.10
C LYS A 8 11.58 7.60 11.52
N THR A 9 10.64 6.91 12.18
CA THR A 9 10.82 5.50 12.56
C THR A 9 10.85 4.58 11.33
N ILE A 10 10.07 4.90 10.29
CA ILE A 10 10.12 4.18 9.02
C ILE A 10 11.49 4.35 8.36
N LYS A 11 12.04 5.57 8.36
CA LYS A 11 13.37 5.88 7.79
C LYS A 11 14.52 5.15 8.47
N GLU A 12 14.39 4.75 9.73
CA GLU A 12 15.41 3.96 10.44
C GLU A 12 15.56 2.56 9.84
N THR A 13 14.45 1.96 9.37
CA THR A 13 14.46 0.65 8.70
C THR A 13 14.57 0.75 7.18
N TYR A 14 14.01 1.82 6.60
CA TYR A 14 13.95 2.08 5.16
C TYR A 14 14.49 3.48 4.84
N PRO A 15 15.83 3.67 4.78
CA PRO A 15 16.44 4.99 4.58
C PRO A 15 16.00 5.71 3.30
N GLU A 16 15.78 4.92 2.24
CA GLU A 16 15.36 5.36 0.91
C GLU A 16 13.84 5.56 0.78
N ALA A 17 13.07 5.48 1.89
CA ALA A 17 11.64 5.70 1.85
C ALA A 17 11.31 7.09 1.27
N PRO A 18 10.51 7.17 0.19
CA PRO A 18 10.10 8.43 -0.40
C PRO A 18 9.04 9.10 0.48
N SER A 19 9.08 10.43 0.52
CA SER A 19 8.14 11.24 1.29
C SER A 19 7.89 12.57 0.62
N TYR A 20 6.66 13.06 0.74
CA TYR A 20 6.26 14.39 0.30
C TYR A 20 5.62 15.14 1.46
N PRO A 21 5.98 16.41 1.72
CA PRO A 21 5.25 17.23 2.68
C PRO A 21 3.82 17.46 2.17
N VAL A 22 2.85 17.56 3.09
CA VAL A 22 1.46 17.86 2.74
C VAL A 22 1.22 19.37 2.77
N PRO A 23 0.85 20.01 1.64
CA PRO A 23 0.58 21.44 1.60
C PRO A 23 -0.51 21.84 2.59
N GLY A 24 -0.28 22.91 3.36
CA GLY A 24 -1.23 23.40 4.36
C GLY A 24 -1.33 22.55 5.64
N GLN A 25 -0.53 21.49 5.78
CA GLN A 25 -0.52 20.64 6.97
C GLN A 25 0.92 20.45 7.50
N PRO A 26 1.46 21.44 8.26
CA PRO A 26 2.81 21.35 8.82
C PRO A 26 2.99 20.09 9.68
N GLY A 27 4.11 19.38 9.47
CA GLY A 27 4.42 18.15 10.21
C GLY A 27 3.72 16.88 9.70
N GLN A 28 2.87 16.98 8.67
CA GLN A 28 2.28 15.84 7.99
C GLN A 28 3.09 15.44 6.75
N ILE A 29 3.33 14.14 6.61
CA ILE A 29 4.10 13.52 5.54
C ILE A 29 3.22 12.54 4.77
N LYS A 30 3.18 12.68 3.45
CA LYS A 30 2.60 11.70 2.54
C LYS A 30 3.68 10.71 2.11
N VAL A 31 3.50 9.46 2.51
CA VAL A 31 4.26 8.31 2.00
C VAL A 31 3.49 7.72 0.81
N PRO A 32 4.12 7.49 -0.36
CA PRO A 32 3.47 6.87 -1.50
C PRO A 32 2.96 5.46 -1.19
N ALA A 33 1.66 5.21 -1.37
CA ALA A 33 1.05 3.91 -1.15
C ALA A 33 1.66 2.82 -2.06
N GLY A 34 1.99 3.15 -3.31
CA GLY A 34 2.67 2.22 -4.21
C GLY A 34 3.96 1.69 -3.60
N TRP A 35 4.81 2.58 -3.06
CA TRP A 35 6.04 2.17 -2.39
C TRP A 35 5.79 1.26 -1.18
N LEU A 36 4.76 1.55 -0.35
CA LEU A 36 4.38 0.70 0.78
C LEU A 36 3.96 -0.72 0.35
N ILE A 37 3.21 -0.83 -0.76
CA ILE A 37 2.79 -2.11 -1.33
C ILE A 37 3.99 -2.89 -1.86
N GLU A 38 4.93 -2.20 -2.54
CA GLU A 38 6.16 -2.81 -3.05
C GLU A 38 7.03 -3.36 -1.93
N GLN A 39 7.30 -2.57 -0.90
CA GLN A 39 8.10 -2.99 0.24
C GLN A 39 7.40 -4.07 1.08
N SER A 40 6.07 -4.15 1.02
CA SER A 40 5.30 -5.25 1.62
C SER A 40 5.30 -6.53 0.78
N GLY A 41 6.03 -6.56 -0.34
CA GLY A 41 6.23 -7.76 -1.16
C GLY A 41 5.04 -8.13 -2.04
N PHE A 42 4.14 -7.19 -2.33
CA PHE A 42 2.92 -7.46 -3.10
C PHE A 42 3.02 -7.11 -4.58
N LYS A 43 3.97 -6.28 -5.02
CA LYS A 43 4.12 -5.93 -6.45
C LYS A 43 4.36 -7.18 -7.30
N GLY A 44 3.55 -7.38 -8.34
CA GLY A 44 3.62 -8.58 -9.19
C GLY A 44 3.14 -9.86 -8.51
N LYS A 45 2.68 -9.82 -7.25
CA LYS A 45 2.17 -11.00 -6.55
C LYS A 45 0.81 -11.38 -7.11
N ARG A 46 0.62 -12.68 -7.33
CA ARG A 46 -0.62 -13.29 -7.80
C ARG A 46 -1.07 -14.39 -6.84
N ILE A 47 -2.37 -14.44 -6.56
CA ILE A 47 -3.05 -15.45 -5.75
C ILE A 47 -4.29 -15.88 -6.55
N GLY A 48 -4.26 -17.10 -7.10
CA GLY A 48 -5.26 -17.52 -8.08
C GLY A 48 -5.25 -16.59 -9.30
N ASP A 49 -6.40 -16.03 -9.66
CA ASP A 49 -6.52 -15.04 -10.74
C ASP A 49 -6.46 -13.58 -10.25
N ALA A 50 -6.45 -13.34 -8.94
CA ALA A 50 -6.25 -12.01 -8.37
C ALA A 50 -4.75 -11.70 -8.24
N GLY A 51 -4.33 -10.47 -8.53
CA GLY A 51 -2.95 -10.06 -8.29
C GLY A 51 -2.72 -8.56 -8.29
N VAL A 52 -1.48 -8.17 -8.08
CA VAL A 52 -1.02 -6.78 -8.21
C VAL A 52 -0.20 -6.65 -9.48
N HIS A 53 -0.45 -5.62 -10.27
CA HIS A 53 0.24 -5.41 -11.54
C HIS A 53 1.76 -5.28 -11.36
N GLU A 54 2.53 -5.98 -12.20
CA GLU A 54 4.00 -6.07 -12.10
C GLU A 54 4.71 -4.72 -12.21
N LYS A 55 4.13 -3.76 -12.94
CA LYS A 55 4.74 -2.43 -13.16
C LYS A 55 4.12 -1.33 -12.31
N GLN A 56 2.95 -1.56 -11.71
CA GLN A 56 2.16 -0.52 -11.04
C GLN A 56 1.54 -1.10 -9.76
N ALA A 57 2.20 -0.93 -8.63
CA ALA A 57 1.82 -1.57 -7.38
C ALA A 57 0.44 -1.16 -6.82
N LEU A 58 -0.13 -0.04 -7.27
CA LEU A 58 -1.47 0.40 -6.87
C LEU A 58 -2.60 -0.28 -7.64
N VAL A 59 -2.28 -1.04 -8.69
CA VAL A 59 -3.28 -1.64 -9.58
C VAL A 59 -3.49 -3.09 -9.19
N LEU A 60 -4.66 -3.39 -8.62
CA LEU A 60 -5.16 -4.76 -8.52
C LEU A 60 -5.66 -5.23 -9.88
N VAL A 61 -5.35 -6.48 -10.22
CA VAL A 61 -5.62 -7.07 -11.53
C VAL A 61 -6.39 -8.37 -11.32
N ASN A 62 -7.44 -8.54 -12.11
CA ASN A 62 -8.04 -9.84 -12.39
C ASN A 62 -7.41 -10.38 -13.68
N TYR A 63 -6.67 -11.48 -13.58
CA TYR A 63 -6.00 -12.15 -14.71
C TYR A 63 -6.89 -13.14 -15.45
N GLY A 64 -8.16 -13.28 -15.05
CA GLY A 64 -9.12 -14.17 -15.67
C GLY A 64 -10.43 -14.20 -14.88
N ASN A 65 -10.54 -15.18 -14.00
CA ASN A 65 -11.78 -15.53 -13.31
C ASN A 65 -11.81 -15.10 -11.84
N ALA A 66 -10.98 -14.14 -11.42
CA ALA A 66 -11.00 -13.67 -10.05
C ALA A 66 -12.37 -13.08 -9.72
N ARG A 67 -12.95 -13.56 -8.63
CA ARG A 67 -14.19 -13.06 -8.07
C ARG A 67 -13.92 -11.80 -7.23
N GLY A 68 -14.99 -11.06 -6.94
CA GLY A 68 -14.90 -9.84 -6.14
C GLY A 68 -14.38 -10.08 -4.72
N ASP A 69 -14.73 -11.22 -4.11
CA ASP A 69 -14.22 -11.64 -2.80
C ASP A 69 -12.71 -11.91 -2.84
N GLU A 70 -12.19 -12.55 -3.89
CA GLU A 70 -10.75 -12.80 -4.05
C GLU A 70 -9.95 -11.50 -4.21
N ILE A 71 -10.47 -10.53 -4.97
CA ILE A 71 -9.85 -9.19 -5.10
C ILE A 71 -9.90 -8.44 -3.76
N LEU A 72 -11.01 -8.55 -3.03
CA LEU A 72 -11.17 -7.95 -1.70
C LEU A 72 -10.23 -8.57 -0.68
N GLU A 73 -10.06 -9.89 -0.69
CA GLU A 73 -9.09 -10.60 0.16
C GLU A 73 -7.66 -10.17 -0.14
N LEU A 74 -7.31 -10.02 -1.41
CA LEU A 74 -6.00 -9.48 -1.80
C LEU A 74 -5.80 -8.04 -1.29
N ALA A 75 -6.82 -7.17 -1.42
CA ALA A 75 -6.76 -5.81 -0.89
C ALA A 75 -6.55 -5.81 0.64
N ARG A 76 -7.28 -6.65 1.38
CA ARG A 76 -7.14 -6.81 2.83
C ARG A 76 -5.77 -7.34 3.22
N ALA A 77 -5.23 -8.30 2.47
CA ALA A 77 -3.88 -8.84 2.70
C ALA A 77 -2.81 -7.74 2.52
N ILE A 78 -2.95 -6.88 1.51
CA ILE A 78 -2.08 -5.72 1.30
C ILE A 78 -2.19 -4.74 2.47
N GLN A 79 -3.41 -4.37 2.88
CA GLN A 79 -3.64 -3.47 4.01
C GLN A 79 -3.02 -4.02 5.30
N ALA A 80 -3.21 -5.31 5.59
CA ALA A 80 -2.62 -5.96 6.74
C ALA A 80 -1.08 -5.99 6.67
N GLY A 81 -0.51 -6.28 5.50
CA GLY A 81 0.94 -6.26 5.29
C GLY A 81 1.53 -4.87 5.53
N ILE A 82 0.91 -3.83 5.01
CA ILE A 82 1.35 -2.44 5.22
C ILE A 82 1.23 -2.05 6.70
N LYS A 83 0.12 -2.42 7.35
CA LYS A 83 -0.09 -2.14 8.77
C LYS A 83 0.98 -2.82 9.62
N ASN A 84 1.30 -4.09 9.35
CA ASN A 84 2.31 -4.83 10.09
C ASN A 84 3.73 -4.27 9.87
N ASN A 85 4.05 -3.86 8.64
CA ASN A 85 5.40 -3.43 8.28
C ASN A 85 5.70 -1.96 8.64
N PHE A 86 4.69 -1.10 8.62
CA PHE A 86 4.87 0.36 8.73
C PHE A 86 4.02 1.01 9.81
N ASP A 87 3.12 0.27 10.45
CA ASP A 87 2.09 0.79 11.35
C ASP A 87 1.10 1.78 10.68
N ILE A 88 1.02 1.75 9.34
CA ILE A 88 0.16 2.63 8.54
C ILE A 88 -1.13 1.88 8.18
N ALA A 89 -2.29 2.49 8.45
CA ALA A 89 -3.56 2.03 7.91
C ALA A 89 -3.76 2.60 6.49
N LEU A 90 -3.90 1.74 5.49
CA LEU A 90 -4.18 2.14 4.11
C LEU A 90 -5.69 2.15 3.87
N GLU A 91 -6.23 3.26 3.40
CA GLU A 91 -7.62 3.39 2.99
C GLU A 91 -7.79 2.97 1.52
N THR A 92 -8.89 2.29 1.20
CA THR A 92 -9.26 1.92 -0.16
C THR A 92 -10.00 3.06 -0.86
N GLU A 93 -9.59 3.40 -2.09
CA GLU A 93 -10.25 4.44 -2.89
C GLU A 93 -11.52 3.92 -3.62
N VAL A 94 -11.61 2.61 -3.86
CA VAL A 94 -12.72 2.01 -4.60
C VAL A 94 -13.91 1.73 -3.67
N ASN A 95 -15.12 1.95 -4.18
CA ASN A 95 -16.35 1.58 -3.48
C ASN A 95 -16.56 0.06 -3.59
N ILE A 96 -16.77 -0.58 -2.44
CA ILE A 96 -17.16 -1.98 -2.35
C ILE A 96 -18.68 -2.00 -2.15
N ILE A 97 -19.41 -2.67 -3.05
CA ILE A 97 -20.88 -2.72 -3.11
C ILE A 97 -21.37 -4.11 -2.75
#